data_AF-A0A7Y6YN12-F1
#
_entry.id   AF-A0A7Y6YN12-F1
#
_cell.length_a   1.000
_cell.length_b   1.000
_cell.length_c   1.000
_cell.angle_alpha   90.00
_cell.angle_beta   90.00
_cell.angle_gamma   90.00
#
_symmetry.space_group_name_H-M   'P 1'
#
loop_
_entity.id
_entity.type
_entity.pdbx_description
1 polymer ?
#
loop_
_entity_poly.entity_id
_entity_poly.type
_entity_poly.pdbx_seq_one_letter_code
_entity_poly.pdbx_strand_id
1 'polypeptide(L)'
;QLFKGMGGAEYIASLLAGYTGETKEEAGTTFYENTAFPGGWISMAPPLSDEQVEFADGHANDVEAMSQDVAAFLMWTAEPKMMARKQAGFVGVLFLTLLSVMLYLTNKRLWAPHKGKH
;
A
#
# COMPACT_ATOMS: atom_id res chain seq x y z
N GLN A 1 10.16 0.39 -5.00
CA GLN A 1 9.70 0.12 -3.62
C GLN A 1 9.92 1.31 -2.67
N LEU A 2 11.12 1.89 -2.55
CA LEU A 2 11.41 2.95 -1.56
C LEU A 2 10.48 4.19 -1.65
N PHE A 3 10.14 4.64 -2.86
CA PHE A 3 9.35 5.87 -3.07
C PHE A 3 7.86 5.65 -3.36
N LYS A 4 7.48 4.45 -3.83
CA LYS A 4 6.12 4.12 -4.27
C LYS A 4 5.42 3.08 -3.37
N GLY A 5 6.04 2.72 -2.25
CA GLY A 5 5.58 1.62 -1.40
C GLY A 5 5.78 0.25 -2.05
N MET A 6 5.16 -0.78 -1.45
CA MET A 6 5.18 -2.15 -1.97
C MET A 6 4.18 -2.38 -3.09
N GLY A 7 3.16 -1.51 -3.22
CA GLY A 7 2.19 -1.58 -4.31
C GLY A 7 1.11 -2.65 -4.14
N GLY A 8 0.84 -3.12 -2.92
CA GLY A 8 -0.09 -4.24 -2.69
C GLY A 8 -1.54 -3.87 -2.99
N ALA A 9 -2.05 -2.81 -2.37
CA ALA A 9 -3.41 -2.32 -2.62
C ALA A 9 -3.54 -1.79 -4.06
N GLU A 10 -2.52 -1.09 -4.53
CA GLU A 10 -2.46 -0.53 -5.89
C GLU A 10 -2.50 -1.63 -6.95
N TYR A 11 -1.80 -2.76 -6.71
CA TYR A 11 -1.87 -3.93 -7.57
C TYR A 11 -3.27 -4.54 -7.59
N ILE A 12 -3.94 -4.69 -6.44
CA ILE A 12 -5.30 -5.22 -6.37
C ILE A 12 -6.28 -4.32 -7.13
N ALA A 13 -6.22 -3.01 -6.91
CA ALA A 13 -7.08 -2.07 -7.62
C ALA A 13 -6.85 -2.13 -9.14
N SER A 14 -5.58 -2.19 -9.57
CA SER A 14 -5.21 -2.31 -10.99
C SER A 14 -5.63 -3.65 -11.59
N LEU A 15 -5.59 -4.73 -10.81
CA LEU A 15 -6.04 -6.06 -11.22
C LEU A 15 -7.55 -6.09 -11.42
N LEU A 16 -8.32 -5.55 -10.48
CA LEU A 16 -9.78 -5.56 -10.55
C LEU A 16 -10.33 -4.67 -11.67
N ALA A 17 -9.70 -3.52 -11.91
CA ALA A 17 -10.08 -2.62 -13.01
C ALA A 17 -9.44 -2.99 -14.37
N GLY A 18 -8.46 -3.89 -14.40
CA GLY A 18 -7.56 -4.10 -15.53
C GLY A 18 -8.01 -5.13 -16.59
N TYR A 19 -9.26 -5.62 -16.54
CA TYR A 19 -9.79 -6.58 -17.50
C TYR A 19 -10.13 -5.93 -18.84
N THR A 20 -9.75 -6.57 -19.96
CA THR A 20 -10.01 -6.05 -21.32
C THR A 20 -11.29 -6.62 -21.94
N GLY A 21 -11.79 -7.73 -21.39
CA GLY A 21 -12.91 -8.49 -21.95
C GLY A 21 -12.49 -9.61 -22.91
N GLU A 22 -11.20 -9.72 -23.27
CA GLU A 22 -10.72 -10.84 -24.09
C GLU A 22 -10.62 -12.14 -23.26
N THR A 23 -10.91 -13.26 -23.91
CA THR A 23 -10.86 -14.59 -23.30
C THR A 23 -10.10 -15.57 -24.16
N LYS A 24 -9.39 -16.48 -23.52
CA LYS A 24 -8.63 -17.56 -24.16
C LYS A 24 -8.97 -18.89 -23.49
N GLU A 25 -9.06 -19.95 -24.28
CA GLU A 25 -9.26 -21.30 -23.75
C GLU A 25 -7.97 -22.11 -23.95
N GLU A 26 -7.44 -22.67 -22.86
CA GLU A 26 -6.29 -23.57 -22.90
C GLU A 26 -6.56 -24.81 -22.06
N ALA A 27 -6.38 -25.99 -22.66
CA ALA A 27 -6.57 -27.27 -21.98
C ALA A 27 -7.91 -27.40 -21.21
N GLY A 28 -8.99 -26.82 -21.77
CA GLY A 28 -10.33 -26.83 -21.16
C GLY A 28 -10.53 -25.85 -20.00
N THR A 29 -9.59 -24.92 -19.79
CA THR A 29 -9.71 -23.82 -18.82
C THR A 29 -9.85 -22.50 -19.55
N THR A 30 -10.83 -21.69 -19.17
CA THR A 30 -11.00 -20.32 -19.66
C THR A 30 -10.12 -19.36 -18.85
N PHE A 31 -9.31 -18.60 -19.56
CA PHE A 31 -8.51 -17.50 -19.05
C PHE A 31 -9.06 -16.17 -19.57
N TYR A 32 -8.90 -15.13 -18.77
CA TYR A 32 -9.35 -13.77 -19.03
C TYR A 32 -8.13 -12.87 -19.14
N GLU A 33 -8.10 -12.00 -20.13
CA GLU A 33 -7.01 -11.06 -20.30
C GLU A 33 -7.08 -9.94 -19.25
N ASN A 34 -5.94 -9.63 -18.65
CA ASN A 34 -5.78 -8.60 -17.63
C ASN A 34 -4.43 -7.89 -17.76
N THR A 35 -4.46 -6.56 -17.80
CA THR A 35 -3.26 -5.73 -18.03
C THR A 35 -2.30 -5.66 -16.83
N ALA A 36 -2.78 -5.93 -15.62
CA ALA A 36 -1.96 -5.90 -14.41
C ALA A 36 -1.42 -7.28 -14.01
N PHE A 37 -2.10 -8.36 -14.40
CA PHE A 37 -1.68 -9.72 -14.03
C PHE A 37 -0.37 -10.13 -14.73
N PRO A 38 0.61 -10.69 -14.02
CA PRO A 38 1.84 -11.18 -14.64
C PRO A 38 1.53 -12.25 -15.70
N GLY A 39 1.92 -11.99 -16.95
CA GLY A 39 1.65 -12.89 -18.08
C GLY A 39 0.32 -12.61 -18.81
N GLY A 40 -0.44 -11.60 -18.38
CA GLY A 40 -1.60 -11.08 -19.11
C GLY A 40 -2.87 -11.94 -19.04
N TRP A 41 -2.80 -13.19 -18.60
CA TRP A 41 -3.93 -14.12 -18.59
C TRP A 41 -4.17 -14.68 -17.19
N ILE A 42 -5.36 -14.48 -16.65
CA ILE A 42 -5.75 -14.94 -15.31
C ILE A 42 -6.97 -15.87 -15.39
N SER A 43 -7.04 -16.89 -14.55
CA SER A 43 -8.19 -17.81 -14.48
C SER A 43 -9.38 -17.26 -13.68
N MET A 44 -9.23 -16.07 -13.09
CA MET A 44 -10.29 -15.38 -12.36
C MET A 44 -11.15 -14.58 -13.35
N ALA A 45 -12.44 -14.90 -13.45
CA ALA A 45 -13.39 -14.11 -14.22
C ALA A 45 -13.50 -12.67 -13.66
N PRO A 46 -13.82 -11.66 -14.50
CA PRO A 46 -14.04 -10.29 -14.05
C PRO A 46 -15.08 -10.27 -12.91
N PRO A 47 -14.70 -9.89 -11.68
CA PRO A 47 -15.59 -9.98 -10.53
C PRO A 47 -16.50 -8.76 -10.37
N LEU A 48 -16.14 -7.64 -11.00
CA LEU A 48 -16.81 -6.35 -10.89
C LEU A 48 -17.43 -5.92 -12.22
N SER A 49 -18.59 -5.27 -12.13
CA SER A 49 -19.23 -4.54 -13.24
C SER A 49 -19.82 -3.23 -12.73
N ASP A 50 -19.97 -2.22 -13.59
CA ASP A 50 -20.56 -0.94 -13.16
C ASP A 50 -21.96 -1.15 -12.56
N GLU A 51 -22.27 -0.36 -11.54
CA GLU A 51 -23.56 -0.36 -10.84
C GLU A 51 -23.95 -1.71 -10.18
N GLN A 52 -22.99 -2.63 -10.01
CA GLN A 52 -23.26 -3.95 -9.41
C GLN A 52 -23.72 -3.87 -7.95
N VAL A 53 -23.37 -2.79 -7.24
CA VAL A 53 -23.74 -2.55 -5.84
C VAL A 53 -24.31 -1.14 -5.67
N GLU A 54 -25.21 -1.00 -4.70
CA GLU A 54 -25.70 0.29 -4.23
C GLU A 54 -25.07 0.61 -2.88
N PHE A 55 -24.25 1.66 -2.82
CA PHE A 55 -23.64 2.12 -1.58
C PHE A 55 -24.63 2.95 -0.76
N ALA A 56 -24.67 2.70 0.55
CA ALA A 56 -25.62 3.35 1.46
C ALA A 56 -25.41 4.87 1.61
N ASP A 57 -24.20 5.34 1.34
CA ASP A 57 -23.82 6.75 1.35
C ASP A 57 -23.95 7.43 -0.03
N GLY A 58 -24.40 6.69 -1.05
CA GLY A 58 -24.53 7.18 -2.41
C GLY A 58 -23.19 7.41 -3.12
N HIS A 59 -22.10 6.78 -2.66
CA HIS A 59 -20.81 6.83 -3.34
C HIS A 59 -20.90 6.24 -4.77
N ALA A 60 -19.96 6.65 -5.63
CA ALA A 60 -19.86 6.12 -6.99
C ALA A 60 -19.65 4.60 -6.97
N ASN A 61 -20.34 3.91 -7.86
CA ASN A 61 -20.36 2.45 -7.98
C ASN A 61 -19.89 1.98 -9.36
N ASP A 62 -19.01 2.76 -10.01
CA ASP A 62 -18.24 2.31 -11.16
C ASP A 62 -17.12 1.34 -10.75
N VAL A 63 -16.61 0.55 -11.70
CA VAL A 63 -15.57 -0.46 -11.44
C VAL A 63 -14.30 0.14 -10.84
N GLU A 64 -13.91 1.36 -11.21
CA GLU A 64 -12.68 1.99 -10.70
C GLU A 64 -12.83 2.32 -9.21
N ALA A 65 -13.93 2.97 -8.82
CA ALA A 65 -14.26 3.30 -7.45
C ALA A 65 -14.34 2.04 -6.58
N MET A 66 -15.12 1.05 -7.02
CA MET A 66 -15.26 -0.22 -6.28
C MET A 66 -13.93 -0.96 -6.13
N SER A 67 -13.08 -0.94 -7.16
CA SER A 67 -11.75 -1.58 -7.11
C SER A 67 -10.85 -0.92 -6.06
N GLN A 68 -10.91 0.40 -5.93
CA GLN A 68 -10.15 1.15 -4.92
C GLN A 68 -10.68 0.87 -3.51
N ASP A 69 -11.99 0.84 -3.33
CA ASP A 69 -12.62 0.59 -2.03
C ASP A 69 -12.32 -0.81 -1.50
N VAL A 70 -12.45 -1.83 -2.35
CA VAL A 70 -12.11 -3.21 -1.99
C VAL A 70 -10.62 -3.34 -1.71
N ALA A 71 -9.75 -2.71 -2.51
CA ALA A 71 -8.31 -2.73 -2.26
C ALA A 71 -7.94 -2.05 -0.92
N ALA A 72 -8.58 -0.93 -0.58
CA ALA A 72 -8.40 -0.25 0.70
C ALA A 72 -8.87 -1.12 1.87
N PHE A 73 -10.02 -1.77 1.73
CA PHE A 73 -10.53 -2.72 2.71
C PHE A 73 -9.55 -3.89 2.91
N LEU A 74 -9.05 -4.50 1.84
CA LEU A 74 -8.08 -5.60 1.91
C LEU A 74 -6.72 -5.16 2.49
N MET A 75 -6.31 -3.91 2.26
CA MET A 75 -5.12 -3.37 2.93
C MET A 75 -5.34 -3.24 4.44
N TRP A 76 -6.53 -2.82 4.86
CA TRP A 76 -6.89 -2.78 6.27
C TRP A 76 -6.96 -4.18 6.89
N THR A 77 -7.52 -5.18 6.19
CA THR A 77 -7.56 -6.56 6.72
C THR A 77 -6.17 -7.16 6.86
N ALA A 78 -5.27 -6.87 5.92
CA ALA A 78 -3.87 -7.27 5.99
C ALA A 78 -3.11 -6.54 7.11
N GLU A 79 -3.42 -5.27 7.35
CA GLU A 79 -2.72 -4.44 8.34
C GLU A 79 -3.65 -3.57 9.22
N PRO A 80 -4.43 -4.18 10.13
CA PRO A 80 -5.43 -3.45 10.92
C PRO A 80 -4.81 -2.46 11.91
N LYS A 81 -3.53 -2.65 12.27
CA LYS A 81 -2.78 -1.80 13.20
C LYS A 81 -1.96 -0.72 12.51
N MET A 82 -2.17 -0.47 11.21
CA MET A 82 -1.37 0.49 10.43
C MET A 82 -1.33 1.88 11.06
N MET A 83 -2.48 2.42 11.45
CA MET A 83 -2.55 3.76 12.03
C MET A 83 -1.82 3.83 13.38
N ALA A 84 -2.02 2.83 14.25
CA ALA A 84 -1.31 2.73 15.52
C ALA A 84 0.21 2.64 15.33
N ARG A 85 0.67 1.86 14.33
CA ARG A 85 2.08 1.75 13.98
C ARG A 85 2.66 3.08 13.50
N LYS A 86 1.95 3.80 12.63
CA LYS A 86 2.35 5.14 12.15
C LYS A 86 2.45 6.14 13.30
N GLN A 87 1.48 6.14 14.21
CA GLN A 87 1.49 7.01 15.39
C GLN A 87 2.66 6.71 16.33
N ALA A 88 2.87 5.43 16.66
CA ALA A 88 3.99 5.02 17.50
C ALA A 88 5.35 5.35 16.86
N GLY A 89 5.47 5.15 15.55
CA GLY A 89 6.66 5.52 14.77
C GLY A 89 6.91 7.03 14.79
N PHE A 90 5.88 7.85 14.61
CA PHE A 90 6.00 9.32 14.67
C PHE A 90 6.48 9.80 16.05
N VAL A 91 5.88 9.30 17.13
CA VAL A 91 6.30 9.60 18.50
C VAL A 91 7.73 9.13 18.74
N GLY A 92 8.08 7.93 18.27
CA GLY A 92 9.42 7.37 18.37
C GLY A 92 10.48 8.22 17.67
N VAL A 93 10.22 8.69 16.45
CA VAL A 93 11.14 9.58 15.71
C VAL A 93 11.36 10.88 16.48
N LEU A 94 10.29 11.53 16.95
CA LEU A 94 10.39 12.78 17.70
C LEU A 94 11.22 12.60 18.98
N PHE A 95 10.94 11.55 19.75
CA PHE A 95 11.68 11.23 20.97
C PHE A 95 13.16 10.96 20.67
N LEU A 96 13.45 10.16 19.66
CA LEU A 96 14.83 9.84 19.28
C LEU A 96 15.57 11.04 18.72
N THR A 97 14.92 11.96 18.00
CA THR A 97 15.53 13.20 17.55
C THR A 97 15.96 14.06 18.75
N LEU A 98 15.06 14.24 19.72
CA LEU A 98 15.36 14.99 20.94
C LEU A 98 16.49 14.33 21.74
N LEU A 99 16.39 13.02 21.97
CA LEU A 99 17.43 12.25 22.67
C LEU A 99 18.77 12.34 21.94
N SER A 100 18.78 12.24 20.61
CA SER A 100 20.00 12.34 19.80
C SER A 100 20.65 13.71 19.93
N VAL A 101 19.89 14.80 19.94
CA VAL A 101 20.42 16.15 20.15
C VAL A 101 21.01 16.27 21.55
N MET A 102 20.32 15.80 22.59
CA MET A 102 20.83 15.82 23.97
C MET A 102 22.11 15.00 24.13
N LEU A 103 22.14 13.79 23.57
CA LEU A 103 23.32 12.93 23.58
C LEU A 103 24.47 13.56 22.79
N TYR A 104 24.20 14.17 21.65
CA TYR A 104 25.21 14.87 20.85
C TYR A 104 25.83 16.03 21.64
N LEU A 105 25.02 16.88 22.28
CA LEU A 105 25.50 17.99 23.09
C LEU A 105 26.28 17.50 24.32
N THR A 106 25.80 16.45 24.99
CA THR A 106 26.48 15.82 26.13
C THR A 106 27.82 15.24 25.72
N ASN A 107 27.87 14.50 24.60
CA ASN A 107 29.08 13.95 24.03
C ASN A 107 30.06 15.07 23.64
N LYS A 108 29.58 16.15 23.02
CA LYS A 108 30.41 17.32 22.67
C LYS A 108 31.02 17.97 23.90
N ARG A 109 30.26 18.13 24.98
CA ARG A 109 30.75 18.70 26.25
C ARG A 109 31.77 17.79 26.94
N LEU A 110 31.52 16.48 26.98
CA LEU A 110 32.41 15.50 27.62
C LEU A 110 33.77 15.41 26.92
N TRP A 111 33.76 15.45 25.59
CA TRP A 111 34.98 15.32 24.78
C TRP A 111 35.70 16.63 24.48
N ALA A 112 35.12 17.79 24.81
CA ALA A 112 35.74 19.11 24.64
C ALA A 112 37.19 19.21 25.16
N PRO A 113 37.55 18.73 26.39
CA PRO A 113 38.92 18.84 26.89
C PRO A 113 39.93 17.92 26.18
N HIS A 114 39.46 16.89 25.47
CA HIS A 114 40.31 15.89 24.80
C HIS A 114 40.40 16.09 23.28
N LYS A 115 39.46 16.82 22.68
CA LYS A 115 39.38 17.05 21.22
C LYS A 115 39.93 18.41 20.74
N GLY A 116 40.54 19.19 21.63
CA GLY A 116 41.07 20.53 21.33
C GLY A 116 42.56 20.74 21.64
N LYS A 117 43.33 19.68 21.90
CA LYS A 117 44.77 19.78 22.16
C LYS A 117 45.60 19.35 20.95
N HIS A 118 45.84 20.31 20.07
CA HIS A 118 47.09 20.50 19.35
C HIS A 118 47.47 21.98 19.48
#